data_AF-A0A7Y5GBB7-F1
#
_entry.id   AF-A0A7Y5GBB7-F1
#
_cell.length_a   1.000
_cell.length_b   1.000
_cell.length_c   1.000
_cell.angle_alpha   90.00
_cell.angle_beta   90.00
_cell.angle_gamma   90.00
#
_symmetry.space_group_name_H-M   'P 1'
#
loop_
_entity.id
_entity.type
_entity.pdbx_description
1 polymer ?
#
loop_
_entity_poly.entity_id
_entity_poly.type
_entity_poly.pdbx_seq_one_letter_code
_entity_poly.pdbx_strand_id
1 'polypeptide(L)'
;MFSIGTACSRSVKLSLILFCALALRAQVYSAGPQVLTFFSGIDDSDQPYALYLPKGFDAAKKYPLVISLHGAWSNHRLNLRRVFGKGNRAGESDPEATRYFPVLRDVDFLVASPYSRGTMGYQGIPEQDVYDVLADVKRRFSIDEDRIYLTGLSMGGGGTFWLALTRPDIWAAIAPVCAAVPEGSLDLAPNLLNIPVHLFHGDADPAVPVEQSRKWNHELLRIGANVQYTEYPGVRHNSWDLAYKDGAIFDWFSKFRRNRFPEEVRFATRNYKYNSAYWVQLDGLTPGDLAKISARFKNRNELVVETSGVKGFTLTPAGHSSFAAGRAVSVAIDGAVLKVKGTEKLSFRKAGKGWQPGRYIPAPGEKRPGSEGPIGEAVAARHVYVYGTADSPSPEELNQRRRQAEEAAEWSTPRLKLLVNFRTMADKDVRESDLKGSNLVLFGTRETNSLIARLAGDAPVALNAGAADFGLVFVMPLGEHYALVNSGLPWWTGADRAQRAGFRFMPPPYRLLLSFGDYILFKGSLDNVIVEGRFTPQWTVPPQEAEKMKATAAVTLRAAHREPAK
;
A
#
# COMPACT_ATOMS: atom_id res chain seq x y z
N MET A 1 -35.95 -41.81 69.84
CA MET A 1 -35.26 -42.90 70.55
C MET A 1 -34.13 -43.42 69.66
N PHE A 2 -32.92 -43.53 70.21
CA PHE A 2 -31.85 -44.54 69.99
C PHE A 2 -32.15 -45.65 68.95
N SER A 3 -31.23 -46.23 68.16
CA SER A 3 -29.77 -46.30 68.16
C SER A 3 -29.33 -47.18 66.97
N ILE A 4 -28.18 -46.85 66.36
CA ILE A 4 -27.06 -47.70 65.88
C ILE A 4 -27.34 -49.12 65.35
N GLY A 5 -26.74 -49.45 64.19
CA GLY A 5 -26.01 -50.73 64.04
C GLY A 5 -26.00 -51.42 62.66
N THR A 6 -24.99 -51.08 61.86
CA THR A 6 -24.05 -51.99 61.15
C THR A 6 -24.50 -53.23 60.35
N ALA A 7 -24.18 -53.19 59.04
CA ALA A 7 -23.20 -54.05 58.34
C ALA A 7 -23.69 -54.95 57.16
N CYS A 8 -22.98 -54.74 56.05
CA CYS A 8 -22.40 -55.72 55.12
C CYS A 8 -23.15 -56.14 53.83
N SER A 9 -22.56 -55.67 52.72
CA SER A 9 -22.22 -56.42 51.49
C SER A 9 -23.33 -56.81 50.52
N ARG A 10 -23.33 -56.16 49.34
CA ARG A 10 -23.24 -56.84 48.03
C ARG A 10 -22.85 -55.88 46.90
N SER A 11 -21.65 -56.15 46.39
CA SER A 11 -21.09 -55.95 45.06
C SER A 11 -21.96 -55.30 43.97
N VAL A 12 -21.54 -54.13 43.48
CA VAL A 12 -21.76 -53.71 42.08
C VAL A 12 -20.43 -53.19 41.54
N LYS A 13 -19.90 -53.86 40.52
CA LYS A 13 -18.72 -53.44 39.78
C LYS A 13 -19.05 -52.13 39.04
N LEU A 14 -18.47 -51.02 39.48
CA LEU A 14 -18.47 -49.78 38.71
C LEU A 14 -17.24 -49.79 37.80
N SER A 15 -17.44 -50.13 36.53
CA SER A 15 -16.42 -49.95 35.50
C SER A 15 -16.13 -48.47 35.35
N LEU A 16 -14.99 -48.01 35.88
CA LEU A 16 -14.44 -46.69 35.58
C LEU A 16 -13.93 -46.72 34.12
N ILE A 17 -14.75 -46.26 33.19
CA ILE A 17 -14.29 -45.90 31.84
C ILE A 17 -13.53 -44.58 32.00
N LEU A 18 -12.20 -44.67 32.11
CA LEU A 18 -11.31 -43.54 32.01
C LEU A 18 -11.32 -43.07 30.54
N PHE A 19 -12.23 -42.17 30.20
CA PHE A 19 -12.18 -41.44 28.93
C PHE A 19 -10.97 -40.48 28.99
N CYS A 20 -9.79 -40.99 28.69
CA CYS A 20 -8.66 -40.15 28.31
C CYS A 20 -9.08 -39.44 27.01
N ALA A 21 -9.55 -38.20 27.15
CA ALA A 21 -9.67 -37.28 26.04
C ALA A 21 -8.26 -36.97 25.52
N LEU A 22 -7.73 -37.86 24.70
CA LEU A 22 -6.67 -37.55 23.75
C LEU A 22 -7.27 -36.51 22.80
N ALA A 23 -7.09 -35.23 23.16
CA ALA A 23 -7.19 -34.15 22.21
C ALA A 23 -6.08 -34.36 21.18
N LEU A 24 -6.36 -35.20 20.18
CA LEU A 24 -5.65 -35.20 18.91
C LEU A 24 -5.78 -33.78 18.39
N ARG A 25 -4.77 -32.95 18.66
CA ARG A 25 -4.56 -31.70 17.94
C ARG A 25 -4.21 -32.13 16.52
N ALA A 26 -5.23 -32.36 15.69
CA ALA A 26 -5.05 -32.51 14.28
C ALA A 26 -4.30 -31.26 13.80
N GLN A 27 -3.05 -31.43 13.40
CA GLN A 27 -2.28 -30.37 12.80
C GLN A 27 -2.96 -30.02 11.47
N VAL A 28 -3.71 -28.92 11.46
CA VAL A 28 -4.58 -28.52 10.33
C VAL A 28 -3.79 -28.29 9.04
N TYR A 29 -2.48 -28.03 9.15
CA TYR A 29 -1.61 -27.72 8.02
C TYR A 29 -0.48 -28.73 7.86
N SER A 30 -0.39 -29.35 6.67
CA SER A 30 0.74 -30.20 6.31
C SER A 30 2.00 -29.36 6.07
N ALA A 31 3.16 -29.92 6.42
CA ALA A 31 4.44 -29.37 6.00
C ALA A 31 4.55 -29.35 4.46
N GLY A 32 5.35 -28.43 3.93
CA GLY A 32 5.56 -28.24 2.50
C GLY A 32 4.69 -27.15 1.87
N PRO A 33 4.74 -27.04 0.53
CA PRO A 33 4.03 -26.01 -0.22
C PRO A 33 2.54 -26.32 -0.36
N GLN A 34 1.70 -25.30 -0.19
CA GLN A 34 0.25 -25.34 -0.29
C GLN A 34 -0.29 -23.98 -0.80
N VAL A 35 -1.61 -23.90 -1.03
CA VAL A 35 -2.30 -22.65 -1.36
C VAL A 35 -3.37 -22.40 -0.33
N LEU A 36 -3.42 -21.17 0.17
CA LEU A 36 -4.46 -20.68 1.06
C LEU A 36 -5.14 -19.47 0.41
N THR A 37 -6.26 -19.06 0.98
CA THR A 37 -6.97 -17.82 0.63
C THR A 37 -7.17 -16.95 1.87
N PHE A 38 -7.25 -15.64 1.63
CA PHE A 38 -7.79 -14.67 2.57
C PHE A 38 -8.97 -13.94 1.93
N PHE A 39 -9.90 -13.45 2.74
CA PHE A 39 -11.01 -12.65 2.26
C PHE A 39 -10.58 -11.18 2.15
N SER A 40 -10.62 -10.64 0.94
CA SER A 40 -10.29 -9.24 0.66
C SER A 40 -11.49 -8.34 0.92
N GLY A 41 -11.34 -7.41 1.86
CA GLY A 41 -12.37 -6.39 2.14
C GLY A 41 -12.50 -5.30 1.06
N ILE A 42 -11.61 -5.28 0.06
CA ILE A 42 -11.61 -4.29 -1.02
C ILE A 42 -12.75 -4.54 -2.01
N ASP A 43 -13.01 -5.80 -2.33
CA ASP A 43 -13.93 -6.24 -3.39
C ASP A 43 -14.76 -7.48 -3.00
N ASP A 44 -14.76 -7.83 -1.71
CA ASP A 44 -15.50 -8.95 -1.12
C ASP A 44 -15.19 -10.31 -1.78
N SER A 45 -13.93 -10.55 -2.13
CA SER A 45 -13.50 -11.75 -2.84
C SER A 45 -12.41 -12.54 -2.09
N ASP A 46 -12.37 -13.86 -2.30
CA ASP A 46 -11.29 -14.71 -1.82
C ASP A 46 -10.06 -14.59 -2.71
N GLN A 47 -8.91 -14.35 -2.09
CA GLN A 47 -7.67 -14.03 -2.79
C GLN A 47 -6.57 -15.02 -2.42
N PRO A 48 -5.97 -15.70 -3.44
CA PRO A 48 -5.07 -16.79 -3.16
C PRO A 48 -3.64 -16.31 -2.87
N TYR A 49 -2.94 -17.07 -2.04
CA TYR A 49 -1.49 -17.00 -1.89
C TYR A 49 -0.91 -18.40 -1.70
N ALA A 50 0.32 -18.60 -2.16
CA ALA A 50 1.03 -19.85 -1.93
C ALA A 50 1.79 -19.75 -0.60
N LEU A 51 1.81 -20.83 0.17
CA LEU A 51 2.47 -20.90 1.46
C LEU A 51 3.38 -22.12 1.50
N TYR A 52 4.59 -22.00 2.02
CA TYR A 52 5.42 -23.11 2.44
C TYR A 52 5.51 -23.16 3.96
N LEU A 53 5.25 -24.34 4.53
CA LEU A 53 5.55 -24.65 5.92
C LEU A 53 6.78 -25.56 6.00
N PRO A 54 7.70 -25.33 6.96
CA PRO A 54 8.92 -26.12 7.11
C PRO A 54 8.61 -27.58 7.45
N LYS A 55 9.53 -28.48 7.07
CA LYS A 55 9.46 -29.88 7.52
C LYS A 55 9.50 -29.95 9.04
N GLY A 56 8.58 -30.72 9.62
CA GLY A 56 8.42 -30.77 11.09
C GLY A 56 7.85 -29.49 11.70
N PHE A 57 7.05 -28.74 10.94
CA PHE A 57 6.37 -27.53 11.42
C PHE A 57 5.70 -27.76 12.78
N ASP A 58 6.02 -26.88 13.74
CA ASP A 58 5.47 -26.83 15.09
C ASP A 58 4.76 -25.50 15.32
N ALA A 59 3.43 -25.53 15.51
CA ALA A 59 2.62 -24.33 15.71
C ALA A 59 3.03 -23.50 16.95
N ALA A 60 3.72 -24.10 17.92
CA ALA A 60 4.22 -23.40 19.12
C ALA A 60 5.53 -22.62 18.87
N LYS A 61 6.28 -22.95 17.81
CA LYS A 61 7.56 -22.30 17.48
C LYS A 61 7.31 -20.99 16.71
N LYS A 62 8.09 -19.96 17.04
CA LYS A 62 8.17 -18.73 16.24
C LYS A 62 9.11 -18.92 15.06
N TYR A 63 8.60 -18.72 13.85
CA TYR A 63 9.38 -18.87 12.61
C TYR A 63 9.70 -17.52 11.97
N PRO A 64 10.87 -17.41 11.30
CA PRO A 64 11.09 -16.33 10.35
C PRO A 64 10.12 -16.47 9.16
N LEU A 65 9.77 -15.34 8.54
CA LEU A 65 8.83 -15.27 7.41
C LEU A 65 9.49 -14.59 6.22
N VAL A 66 9.41 -15.20 5.04
CA VAL A 66 9.73 -14.55 3.77
C VAL A 66 8.45 -14.26 3.00
N ILE A 67 8.22 -13.00 2.67
CA ILE A 67 7.22 -12.60 1.67
C ILE A 67 7.93 -12.52 0.31
N SER A 68 7.46 -13.30 -0.67
CA SER A 68 8.04 -13.34 -2.01
C SER A 68 7.05 -12.83 -3.06
N LEU A 69 7.46 -11.82 -3.82
CA LEU A 69 6.63 -11.13 -4.80
C LEU A 69 6.93 -11.60 -6.23
N HIS A 70 5.89 -11.93 -6.97
CA HIS A 70 6.02 -12.49 -8.32
C HIS A 70 6.25 -11.41 -9.38
N GLY A 71 6.83 -11.82 -10.52
CA GLY A 71 6.99 -10.97 -11.69
C GLY A 71 5.70 -10.79 -12.48
N ALA A 72 5.75 -9.92 -13.48
CA ALA A 72 4.63 -9.75 -14.41
C ALA A 72 4.28 -11.06 -15.12
N TRP A 73 2.99 -11.29 -15.37
CA TRP A 73 2.46 -12.52 -16.00
C TRP A 73 2.67 -13.82 -15.20
N SER A 74 3.20 -13.73 -13.99
CA SER A 74 3.39 -14.86 -13.08
C SER A 74 2.25 -14.93 -12.06
N ASN A 75 2.38 -15.83 -11.07
CA ASN A 75 1.41 -15.97 -9.98
C ASN A 75 2.09 -16.52 -8.71
N HIS A 76 1.32 -16.55 -7.62
CA HIS A 76 1.73 -17.05 -6.31
C HIS A 76 2.37 -18.44 -6.33
N ARG A 77 1.84 -19.41 -7.09
CA ARG A 77 2.34 -20.79 -7.14
C ARG A 77 3.70 -20.88 -7.80
N LEU A 78 3.84 -20.24 -8.97
CA LEU A 78 5.09 -20.21 -9.72
C LEU A 78 6.17 -19.46 -8.94
N ASN A 79 5.81 -18.35 -8.29
CA ASN A 79 6.76 -17.60 -7.50
C ASN A 79 7.26 -18.37 -6.27
N LEU A 80 6.39 -19.15 -5.62
CA LEU A 80 6.81 -20.01 -4.51
C LEU A 80 7.88 -21.02 -4.94
N ARG A 81 7.79 -21.64 -6.12
CA ARG A 81 8.89 -22.52 -6.57
C ARG A 81 10.16 -21.74 -6.95
N ARG A 82 10.02 -20.56 -7.57
CA ARG A 82 11.14 -19.73 -8.03
C ARG A 82 12.00 -19.23 -6.87
N VAL A 83 11.40 -18.80 -5.76
CA VAL A 83 12.16 -18.35 -4.57
C VAL A 83 12.95 -19.48 -3.89
N PHE A 84 12.59 -20.75 -4.15
CA PHE A 84 13.38 -21.93 -3.77
C PHE A 84 14.39 -22.38 -4.85
N GLY A 85 14.64 -21.55 -5.86
CA GLY A 85 15.57 -21.85 -6.96
C GLY A 85 15.04 -22.88 -7.95
N LYS A 86 13.72 -23.13 -7.99
CA LYS A 86 13.07 -24.03 -8.94
C LYS A 86 12.34 -23.21 -10.01
N GLY A 87 13.06 -22.92 -11.09
CA GLY A 87 12.50 -22.32 -12.31
C GLY A 87 11.66 -23.30 -13.13
N ASN A 88 11.36 -22.91 -14.37
CA ASN A 88 10.70 -23.79 -15.33
C ASN A 88 11.69 -24.83 -15.86
N ARG A 89 11.22 -26.03 -16.19
CA ARG A 89 12.02 -27.01 -16.93
C ARG A 89 12.22 -26.55 -18.38
N ALA A 90 13.22 -27.11 -19.06
CA ALA A 90 13.42 -26.86 -20.49
C ALA A 90 12.15 -27.22 -21.27
N GLY A 91 11.60 -26.25 -22.01
CA GLY A 91 10.35 -26.41 -22.77
C GLY A 91 9.05 -26.29 -21.95
N GLU A 92 9.11 -26.16 -20.62
CA GLU A 92 7.93 -26.01 -19.75
C GLU A 92 7.47 -24.55 -19.72
N SER A 93 6.22 -24.31 -20.10
CA SER A 93 5.59 -22.99 -20.00
C SER A 93 5.21 -22.63 -18.56
N ASP A 94 5.06 -21.34 -18.27
CA ASP A 94 4.62 -20.86 -16.94
C ASP A 94 3.30 -21.52 -16.47
N PRO A 95 2.25 -21.65 -17.31
CA PRO A 95 1.04 -22.39 -16.92
C PRO A 95 1.30 -23.86 -16.56
N GLU A 96 2.16 -24.57 -17.28
CA GLU A 96 2.50 -25.96 -16.99
C GLU A 96 3.25 -26.10 -15.66
N ALA A 97 4.22 -25.21 -15.43
CA ALA A 97 5.00 -25.16 -14.19
C ALA A 97 4.14 -24.91 -12.94
N THR A 98 2.97 -24.26 -13.09
CA THR A 98 2.07 -23.96 -11.97
C THR A 98 1.20 -25.13 -11.53
N ARG A 99 1.08 -26.20 -12.33
CA ARG A 99 0.18 -27.33 -12.07
C ARG A 99 0.55 -28.10 -10.80
N TYR A 100 1.82 -28.10 -10.40
CA TYR A 100 2.33 -28.84 -9.26
C TYR A 100 3.45 -28.10 -8.54
N PHE A 101 3.64 -28.40 -7.25
CA PHE A 101 4.83 -27.97 -6.53
C PHE A 101 5.92 -29.05 -6.65
N PRO A 102 7.16 -28.69 -7.03
CA PRO A 102 8.26 -29.63 -7.07
C PRO A 102 8.74 -29.92 -5.64
N VAL A 103 9.65 -30.88 -5.48
CA VAL A 103 10.38 -31.04 -4.22
C VAL A 103 11.22 -29.78 -3.98
N LEU A 104 10.93 -29.10 -2.88
CA LEU A 104 11.63 -27.89 -2.45
C LEU A 104 12.69 -28.25 -1.41
N ARG A 105 13.77 -27.47 -1.35
CA ARG A 105 14.76 -27.58 -0.27
C ARG A 105 14.07 -27.33 1.07
N ASP A 106 14.37 -28.15 2.07
CA ASP A 106 13.91 -27.91 3.43
C ASP A 106 14.58 -26.67 4.01
N VAL A 107 13.79 -25.71 4.48
CA VAL A 107 14.25 -24.47 5.12
C VAL A 107 13.43 -24.21 6.37
N ASP A 108 14.04 -23.62 7.40
CA ASP A 108 13.37 -23.29 8.67
C ASP A 108 12.66 -21.93 8.62
N PHE A 109 11.92 -21.68 7.52
CA PHE A 109 11.17 -20.47 7.24
C PHE A 109 9.73 -20.78 6.89
N LEU A 110 8.81 -19.89 7.25
CA LEU A 110 7.55 -19.76 6.55
C LEU A 110 7.80 -18.91 5.30
N VAL A 111 7.23 -19.29 4.17
CA VAL A 111 7.35 -18.51 2.92
C VAL A 111 5.97 -18.31 2.34
N ALA A 112 5.55 -17.04 2.18
CA ALA A 112 4.29 -16.70 1.56
C ALA A 112 4.52 -15.92 0.26
N SER A 113 3.83 -16.35 -0.80
CA SER A 113 3.83 -15.68 -2.10
C SER A 113 2.40 -15.19 -2.39
N PRO A 114 2.09 -13.90 -2.19
CA PRO A 114 0.79 -13.32 -2.54
C PRO A 114 0.50 -13.40 -4.05
N TYR A 115 -0.78 -13.53 -4.45
CA TYR A 115 -1.19 -13.30 -5.84
C TYR A 115 -1.34 -11.82 -6.20
N SER A 116 -1.68 -10.99 -5.21
CA SER A 116 -1.70 -9.52 -5.30
C SER A 116 -2.28 -8.97 -6.61
N ARG A 117 -3.48 -9.45 -6.98
CA ARG A 117 -4.18 -9.08 -8.20
C ARG A 117 -3.32 -9.14 -9.47
N GLY A 118 -2.51 -10.18 -9.64
CA GLY A 118 -1.77 -10.40 -10.89
C GLY A 118 -0.77 -9.27 -11.20
N THR A 119 -0.91 -8.61 -12.35
CA THR A 119 0.13 -7.70 -12.87
C THR A 119 -0.09 -6.21 -12.52
N MET A 120 -0.76 -5.93 -11.41
CA MET A 120 -1.10 -4.56 -11.00
C MET A 120 0.02 -3.76 -10.30
N GLY A 121 1.27 -4.26 -10.27
CA GLY A 121 2.44 -3.44 -9.92
C GLY A 121 2.62 -3.07 -8.44
N TYR A 122 2.00 -3.79 -7.50
CA TYR A 122 2.21 -3.65 -6.05
C TYR A 122 2.08 -2.23 -5.48
N GLN A 123 1.18 -1.41 -6.04
CA GLN A 123 0.75 -0.12 -5.48
C GLN A 123 -0.78 -0.09 -5.43
N GLY A 124 -1.36 0.42 -4.34
CA GLY A 124 -2.82 0.45 -4.13
C GLY A 124 -3.38 -0.90 -3.68
N ILE A 125 -4.41 -1.42 -4.35
CA ILE A 125 -5.03 -2.73 -4.04
C ILE A 125 -3.99 -3.87 -3.94
N PRO A 126 -3.10 -4.10 -4.92
CA PRO A 126 -2.11 -5.18 -4.83
C PRO A 126 -1.07 -4.98 -3.72
N GLU A 127 -0.83 -3.75 -3.27
CA GLU A 127 -0.01 -3.48 -2.07
C GLU A 127 -0.76 -3.92 -0.81
N GLN A 128 -2.03 -3.55 -0.68
CA GLN A 128 -2.85 -3.94 0.46
C GLN A 128 -2.95 -5.47 0.57
N ASP A 129 -3.09 -6.18 -0.54
CA ASP A 129 -3.08 -7.65 -0.55
C ASP A 129 -1.82 -8.26 0.07
N VAL A 130 -0.65 -7.63 -0.12
CA VAL A 130 0.60 -8.14 0.49
C VAL A 130 0.52 -8.00 2.00
N TYR A 131 0.01 -6.86 2.50
CA TYR A 131 -0.19 -6.64 3.92
C TYR A 131 -1.30 -7.52 4.51
N ASP A 132 -2.35 -7.80 3.75
CA ASP A 132 -3.44 -8.71 4.15
C ASP A 132 -2.94 -10.16 4.23
N VAL A 133 -2.09 -10.61 3.30
CA VAL A 133 -1.41 -11.92 3.41
C VAL A 133 -0.49 -11.94 4.62
N LEU A 134 0.28 -10.88 4.87
CA LEU A 134 1.13 -10.78 6.06
C LEU A 134 0.29 -10.87 7.35
N ALA A 135 -0.83 -10.17 7.42
CA ALA A 135 -1.75 -10.20 8.55
C ALA A 135 -2.39 -11.58 8.73
N ASP A 136 -2.85 -12.21 7.63
CA ASP A 136 -3.45 -13.55 7.65
C ASP A 136 -2.45 -14.62 8.11
N VAL A 137 -1.20 -14.56 7.62
CA VAL A 137 -0.12 -15.46 8.07
C VAL A 137 0.20 -15.25 9.55
N LYS A 138 0.31 -14.00 10.02
CA LYS A 138 0.55 -13.70 11.45
C LYS A 138 -0.61 -14.14 12.35
N ARG A 139 -1.84 -14.15 11.82
CA ARG A 139 -3.02 -14.63 12.54
C ARG A 139 -3.05 -16.16 12.66
N ARG A 140 -2.56 -16.87 11.64
CA ARG A 140 -2.57 -18.34 11.57
C ARG A 140 -1.35 -19.00 12.20
N PHE A 141 -0.21 -18.30 12.22
CA PHE A 141 1.08 -18.87 12.58
C PHE A 141 1.87 -17.95 13.53
N SER A 142 2.66 -18.57 14.40
CA SER A 142 3.58 -17.86 15.29
C SER A 142 4.78 -17.33 14.50
N ILE A 143 4.80 -16.03 14.20
CA ILE A 143 5.87 -15.38 13.44
C ILE A 143 6.84 -14.65 14.38
N ASP A 144 8.15 -14.79 14.11
CA ASP A 144 9.16 -13.91 14.68
C ASP A 144 9.17 -12.58 13.91
N GLU A 145 8.53 -11.56 14.49
CA GLU A 145 8.33 -10.27 13.81
C GLU A 145 9.62 -9.51 13.49
N ASP A 146 10.75 -9.87 14.12
CA ASP A 146 12.05 -9.27 13.81
C ASP A 146 12.82 -10.05 12.73
N ARG A 147 12.19 -11.08 12.16
CA ARG A 147 12.70 -11.88 11.05
C ARG A 147 11.64 -12.04 9.96
N ILE A 148 11.07 -10.92 9.53
CA ILE A 148 10.20 -10.82 8.35
C ILE A 148 11.03 -10.23 7.21
N TYR A 149 11.13 -10.95 6.09
CA TYR A 149 11.97 -10.59 4.95
C TYR A 149 11.13 -10.41 3.70
N LEU A 150 11.64 -9.63 2.75
CA LEU A 150 10.95 -9.33 1.50
C LEU A 150 11.86 -9.56 0.29
N THR A 151 11.36 -10.27 -0.71
CA THR A 151 12.09 -10.53 -1.95
C THR A 151 11.12 -10.56 -3.13
N GLY A 152 11.63 -10.41 -4.34
CA GLY A 152 10.79 -10.52 -5.52
C GLY A 152 11.57 -10.27 -6.81
N LEU A 153 10.99 -10.68 -7.93
CA LEU A 153 11.62 -10.59 -9.25
C LEU A 153 10.86 -9.66 -10.19
N SER A 154 11.56 -8.88 -11.02
CA SER A 154 10.97 -8.02 -12.05
C SER A 154 9.97 -7.02 -11.44
N MET A 155 8.67 -7.11 -11.79
CA MET A 155 7.58 -6.39 -11.11
C MET A 155 7.60 -6.57 -9.59
N GLY A 156 7.81 -7.80 -9.11
CA GLY A 156 7.94 -8.12 -7.68
C GLY A 156 9.22 -7.58 -7.06
N GLY A 157 10.29 -7.41 -7.85
CA GLY A 157 11.49 -6.70 -7.41
C GLY A 157 11.20 -5.20 -7.21
N GLY A 158 10.41 -4.60 -8.11
CA GLY A 158 9.89 -3.24 -7.94
C GLY A 158 8.99 -3.10 -6.72
N GLY A 159 8.07 -4.05 -6.51
CA GLY A 159 7.24 -4.13 -5.30
C GLY A 159 8.06 -4.30 -4.02
N THR A 160 9.17 -5.05 -4.07
CA THR A 160 10.09 -5.21 -2.93
C THR A 160 10.67 -3.87 -2.51
N PHE A 161 11.10 -3.04 -3.47
CA PHE A 161 11.50 -1.66 -3.19
C PHE A 161 10.34 -0.82 -2.66
N TRP A 162 9.19 -0.81 -3.35
CA TRP A 162 8.06 0.04 -2.96
C TRP A 162 7.63 -0.18 -1.52
N LEU A 163 7.37 -1.42 -1.12
CA LEU A 163 6.91 -1.76 0.24
C LEU A 163 7.99 -1.46 1.31
N ALA A 164 9.27 -1.63 0.98
CA ALA A 164 10.36 -1.31 1.89
C ALA A 164 10.60 0.20 2.02
N LEU A 165 10.37 0.97 0.95
CA LEU A 165 10.46 2.43 0.98
C LEU A 165 9.29 3.05 1.75
N THR A 166 8.08 2.51 1.62
CA THR A 166 6.87 3.07 2.26
C THR A 166 6.66 2.59 3.70
N ARG A 167 7.13 1.39 4.04
CA ARG A 167 7.07 0.80 5.39
C ARG A 167 8.41 0.15 5.77
N PRO A 168 9.48 0.93 5.95
CA PRO A 168 10.82 0.40 6.17
C PRO A 168 11.00 -0.33 7.50
N ASP A 169 10.08 -0.12 8.44
CA ASP A 169 10.10 -0.65 9.79
C ASP A 169 9.43 -2.02 9.93
N ILE A 170 8.95 -2.62 8.84
CA ILE A 170 8.41 -4.00 8.84
C ILE A 170 9.52 -5.03 8.65
N TRP A 171 10.50 -4.74 7.79
CA TRP A 171 11.39 -5.73 7.19
C TRP A 171 12.74 -5.84 7.90
N ALA A 172 13.23 -7.05 8.06
CA ALA A 172 14.56 -7.35 8.62
C ALA A 172 15.68 -7.27 7.58
N ALA A 173 15.37 -7.58 6.32
CA ALA A 173 16.23 -7.39 5.15
C ALA A 173 15.39 -7.55 3.88
N ILE A 174 15.87 -7.01 2.75
CA ILE A 174 15.22 -7.12 1.44
C ILE A 174 16.17 -7.60 0.34
N ALA A 175 15.62 -8.32 -0.65
CA ALA A 175 16.36 -8.77 -1.84
C ALA A 175 15.60 -8.53 -3.15
N PRO A 176 15.67 -7.32 -3.72
CA PRO A 176 15.12 -7.03 -5.04
C PRO A 176 15.93 -7.71 -6.17
N VAL A 177 15.25 -8.45 -7.05
CA VAL A 177 15.87 -9.11 -8.22
C VAL A 177 15.33 -8.48 -9.51
N CYS A 178 16.22 -8.02 -10.40
CA CYS A 178 15.94 -7.32 -11.66
C CYS A 178 14.77 -6.32 -11.56
N ALA A 179 14.80 -5.47 -10.53
CA ALA A 179 13.64 -4.72 -10.07
C ALA A 179 13.14 -3.65 -11.06
N ALA A 180 11.85 -3.75 -11.44
CA ALA A 180 11.12 -2.71 -12.17
C ALA A 180 10.55 -1.67 -11.20
N VAL A 181 11.43 -0.84 -10.62
CA VAL A 181 11.07 0.09 -9.54
C VAL A 181 10.15 1.21 -10.06
N PRO A 182 9.07 1.56 -9.34
CA PRO A 182 8.22 2.69 -9.74
C PRO A 182 9.02 3.98 -9.89
N GLU A 183 8.68 4.78 -10.90
CA GLU A 183 9.33 6.06 -11.16
C GLU A 183 9.22 7.01 -9.96
N GLY A 184 10.23 7.87 -9.77
CA GLY A 184 10.28 8.82 -8.65
C GLY A 184 10.62 8.20 -7.27
N SER A 185 10.69 6.87 -7.16
CA SER A 185 10.97 6.19 -5.88
C SER A 185 12.35 6.50 -5.27
N LEU A 186 13.30 6.97 -6.07
CA LEU A 186 14.66 7.27 -5.60
C LEU A 186 14.68 8.37 -4.52
N ASP A 187 13.72 9.30 -4.55
CA ASP A 187 13.54 10.34 -3.52
C ASP A 187 13.31 9.76 -2.12
N LEU A 188 12.85 8.51 -2.04
CA LEU A 188 12.55 7.80 -0.81
C LEU A 188 13.72 6.91 -0.35
N ALA A 189 14.83 6.84 -1.10
CA ALA A 189 15.97 5.99 -0.77
C ALA A 189 16.48 6.13 0.68
N PRO A 190 16.50 7.32 1.32
CA PRO A 190 16.89 7.45 2.73
C PRO A 190 16.14 6.53 3.70
N ASN A 191 14.92 6.10 3.34
CA ASN A 191 14.09 5.22 4.17
C ASN A 191 14.72 3.82 4.33
N LEU A 192 15.64 3.43 3.44
CA LEU A 192 16.32 2.12 3.48
C LEU A 192 17.61 2.14 4.31
N LEU A 193 17.95 3.25 4.97
CA LEU A 193 19.19 3.37 5.78
C LEU A 193 19.38 2.20 6.76
N ASN A 194 18.29 1.75 7.39
CA ASN A 194 18.32 0.75 8.46
C ASN A 194 17.98 -0.67 8.00
N ILE A 195 17.86 -0.91 6.69
CA ILE A 195 17.50 -2.23 6.14
C ILE A 195 18.68 -2.78 5.31
N PRO A 196 19.18 -3.98 5.62
CA PRO A 196 20.09 -4.69 4.73
C PRO A 196 19.44 -4.99 3.37
N VAL A 197 20.13 -4.66 2.28
CA VAL A 197 19.66 -4.83 0.90
C VAL A 197 20.62 -5.72 0.11
N HIS A 198 20.11 -6.73 -0.61
CA HIS A 198 20.89 -7.46 -1.63
C HIS A 198 20.24 -7.34 -3.01
N LEU A 199 20.87 -6.57 -3.88
CA LEU A 199 20.43 -6.34 -5.25
C LEU A 199 21.00 -7.42 -6.18
N PHE A 200 20.15 -7.94 -7.07
CA PHE A 200 20.55 -8.90 -8.10
C PHE A 200 20.10 -8.45 -9.49
N HIS A 201 20.98 -8.57 -10.49
CA HIS A 201 20.62 -8.25 -11.88
C HIS A 201 21.48 -9.02 -12.88
N GLY A 202 20.96 -9.28 -14.08
CA GLY A 202 21.76 -9.70 -15.24
C GLY A 202 22.13 -8.51 -16.12
N ASP A 203 23.38 -8.43 -16.60
CA ASP A 203 23.83 -7.27 -17.39
C ASP A 203 23.25 -7.21 -18.82
N ALA A 204 22.72 -8.33 -19.32
CA ALA A 204 22.12 -8.47 -20.65
C ALA A 204 20.58 -8.48 -20.58
N ASP A 205 19.98 -7.93 -19.53
CA ASP A 205 18.52 -7.85 -19.34
C ASP A 205 17.87 -6.90 -20.37
N PRO A 206 17.05 -7.42 -21.30
CA PRO A 206 16.41 -6.60 -22.32
C PRO A 206 15.09 -5.97 -21.84
N ALA A 207 14.57 -6.38 -20.68
CA ALA A 207 13.26 -6.00 -20.19
C ALA A 207 13.34 -4.89 -19.13
N VAL A 208 14.32 -4.97 -18.23
CA VAL A 208 14.65 -3.95 -17.24
C VAL A 208 16.13 -3.63 -17.39
N PRO A 209 16.51 -2.42 -17.83
CA PRO A 209 17.91 -2.06 -17.98
C PRO A 209 18.68 -2.18 -16.64
N VAL A 210 19.83 -2.84 -16.68
CA VAL A 210 20.71 -3.06 -15.50
C VAL A 210 21.15 -1.75 -14.84
N GLU A 211 21.20 -0.66 -15.61
CA GLU A 211 21.46 0.70 -15.15
C GLU A 211 20.55 1.11 -13.99
N GLN A 212 19.32 0.60 -13.93
CA GLN A 212 18.42 0.86 -12.81
C GLN A 212 18.98 0.31 -11.49
N SER A 213 19.48 -0.92 -11.48
CA SER A 213 20.09 -1.50 -10.26
C SER A 213 21.44 -0.88 -9.94
N ARG A 214 22.25 -0.52 -10.94
CA ARG A 214 23.48 0.25 -10.72
C ARG A 214 23.19 1.61 -10.07
N LYS A 215 22.14 2.32 -10.53
CA LYS A 215 21.70 3.59 -9.95
C LYS A 215 21.27 3.44 -8.49
N TRP A 216 20.46 2.42 -8.18
CA TRP A 216 20.04 2.12 -6.81
C TRP A 216 21.21 1.73 -5.91
N ASN A 217 22.12 0.89 -6.39
CA ASN A 217 23.34 0.53 -5.65
C ASN A 217 24.16 1.78 -5.29
N HIS A 218 24.38 2.66 -6.27
CA HIS A 218 25.11 3.91 -6.04
C HIS A 218 24.41 4.80 -5.00
N GLU A 219 23.09 4.98 -5.10
CA GLU A 219 22.35 5.80 -4.13
C GLU A 219 22.36 5.20 -2.73
N LEU A 220 22.21 3.88 -2.59
CA LEU A 220 22.25 3.18 -1.30
C LEU A 220 23.62 3.31 -0.63
N LEU A 221 24.71 3.18 -1.40
CA LEU A 221 26.06 3.45 -0.91
C LEU A 221 26.22 4.91 -0.48
N ARG A 222 25.70 5.87 -1.27
CA ARG A 222 25.78 7.31 -1.00
C ARG A 222 25.09 7.70 0.31
N ILE A 223 23.95 7.10 0.64
CA ILE A 223 23.23 7.37 1.89
C ILE A 223 23.80 6.62 3.11
N GLY A 224 24.71 5.66 2.87
CA GLY A 224 25.32 4.83 3.92
C GLY A 224 24.49 3.60 4.31
N ALA A 225 23.60 3.12 3.45
CA ALA A 225 22.84 1.90 3.70
C ALA A 225 23.71 0.64 3.55
N ASN A 226 23.34 -0.44 4.25
CA ASN A 226 23.99 -1.75 4.09
C ASN A 226 23.49 -2.43 2.81
N VAL A 227 24.23 -2.27 1.71
CA VAL A 227 23.88 -2.83 0.40
C VAL A 227 24.94 -3.81 -0.12
N GLN A 228 24.47 -4.93 -0.65
CA GLN A 228 25.23 -5.87 -1.48
C GLN A 228 24.65 -5.82 -2.89
N TYR A 229 25.50 -5.88 -3.91
CA TYR A 229 25.08 -5.91 -5.30
C TYR A 229 25.76 -7.06 -6.03
N THR A 230 24.95 -7.87 -6.72
CA THR A 230 25.41 -8.97 -7.57
C THR A 230 24.88 -8.77 -8.98
N GLU A 231 25.79 -8.48 -9.89
CA GLU A 231 25.52 -8.39 -11.33
C GLU A 231 26.06 -9.65 -12.01
N TYR A 232 25.23 -10.29 -12.84
CA TYR A 232 25.55 -11.55 -13.51
C TYR A 232 25.89 -11.31 -14.99
N PRO A 233 27.15 -11.53 -15.42
CA PRO A 233 27.55 -11.34 -16.81
C PRO A 233 26.84 -12.28 -17.80
N GLY A 234 26.36 -11.74 -18.92
CA GLY A 234 25.65 -12.45 -19.98
C GLY A 234 24.24 -12.92 -19.61
N VAL A 235 23.79 -12.70 -18.37
CA VAL A 235 22.48 -13.13 -17.91
C VAL A 235 21.44 -12.11 -18.33
N ARG A 236 20.32 -12.61 -18.88
CA ARG A 236 19.20 -11.79 -19.32
C ARG A 236 18.26 -11.50 -18.16
N HIS A 237 16.96 -11.36 -18.44
CA HIS A 237 15.96 -11.03 -17.43
C HIS A 237 15.85 -12.03 -16.28
N ASN A 238 16.18 -13.31 -16.53
CA ASN A 238 16.01 -14.43 -15.60
C ASN A 238 17.09 -14.53 -14.51
N SER A 239 17.63 -13.40 -14.04
CA SER A 239 18.65 -13.35 -12.97
C SER A 239 18.21 -14.03 -11.66
N TRP A 240 16.91 -14.18 -11.42
CA TRP A 240 16.35 -14.92 -10.28
C TRP A 240 16.73 -16.41 -10.25
N ASP A 241 17.02 -17.03 -11.41
CA ASP A 241 17.44 -18.44 -11.46
C ASP A 241 18.79 -18.62 -10.75
N LEU A 242 19.65 -17.59 -10.76
CA LEU A 242 20.92 -17.57 -10.05
C LEU A 242 20.77 -17.01 -8.63
N ALA A 243 20.01 -15.93 -8.45
CA ALA A 243 19.83 -15.30 -7.14
C ALA A 243 19.19 -16.25 -6.11
N TYR A 244 18.24 -17.10 -6.55
CA TYR A 244 17.55 -18.06 -5.70
C TYR A 244 18.10 -19.48 -5.78
N LYS A 245 19.16 -19.69 -6.56
CA LYS A 245 19.72 -21.03 -6.78
C LYS A 245 19.94 -21.76 -5.46
N ASP A 246 19.45 -23.00 -5.39
CA ASP A 246 19.56 -23.88 -4.21
C ASP A 246 19.01 -23.27 -2.90
N GLY A 247 18.10 -22.28 -3.01
CA GLY A 247 17.53 -21.58 -1.86
C GLY A 247 18.52 -20.64 -1.15
N ALA A 248 19.60 -20.21 -1.82
CA ALA A 248 20.66 -19.38 -1.22
C ALA A 248 20.14 -18.11 -0.54
N ILE A 249 19.02 -17.57 -0.99
CA ILE A 249 18.40 -16.38 -0.39
C ILE A 249 17.99 -16.59 1.07
N PHE A 250 17.57 -17.79 1.45
CA PHE A 250 17.20 -18.10 2.84
C PHE A 250 18.43 -18.09 3.76
N ASP A 251 19.55 -18.58 3.26
CA ASP A 251 20.83 -18.58 3.98
C ASP A 251 21.32 -17.14 4.19
N TRP A 252 21.13 -16.26 3.20
CA TRP A 252 21.42 -14.83 3.34
C TRP A 252 20.50 -14.15 4.36
N PHE A 253 19.18 -14.33 4.26
CA PHE A 253 18.21 -13.75 5.19
C PHE A 253 18.44 -14.17 6.65
N SER A 254 18.85 -15.42 6.89
CA SER A 254 19.09 -15.97 8.23
C SER A 254 20.08 -15.15 9.08
N LYS A 255 20.92 -14.34 8.44
CA LYS A 255 21.96 -13.51 9.07
C LYS A 255 21.42 -12.22 9.68
N PHE A 256 20.17 -11.83 9.37
CA PHE A 256 19.65 -10.52 9.74
C PHE A 256 18.46 -10.61 10.70
N ARG A 257 18.42 -9.66 11.62
CA ARG A 257 17.29 -9.36 12.50
C ARG A 257 17.02 -7.87 12.44
N ARG A 258 15.73 -7.49 12.37
CA ARG A 258 15.31 -6.10 12.33
C ARG A 258 15.71 -5.37 13.62
N ASN A 259 16.31 -4.19 13.49
CA ASN A 259 16.47 -3.27 14.60
C ASN A 259 15.21 -2.40 14.73
N ARG A 260 14.39 -2.61 15.77
CA ARG A 260 13.16 -1.81 16.01
C ARG A 260 13.46 -0.37 16.42
N PHE A 261 14.63 -0.12 17.01
CA PHE A 261 15.02 1.16 17.57
C PHE A 261 16.42 1.55 17.07
N PRO A 262 16.57 1.88 15.77
CA PRO A 262 17.85 2.34 15.23
C PRO A 262 18.24 3.70 15.80
N GLU A 263 19.55 3.95 15.90
CA GLU A 263 20.12 5.20 16.44
C GLU A 263 19.75 6.43 15.59
N GLU A 264 19.63 6.26 14.28
CA GLU A 264 19.18 7.27 13.33
C GLU A 264 18.01 6.73 12.50
N VAL A 265 16.97 7.55 12.33
CA VAL A 265 15.90 7.33 11.37
C VAL A 265 15.93 8.48 10.36
N ARG A 266 16.21 8.15 9.10
CA ARG A 266 15.94 9.03 7.96
C ARG A 266 14.66 8.57 7.31
N PHE A 267 13.72 9.50 7.14
CA PHE A 267 12.43 9.20 6.57
C PHE A 267 11.96 10.31 5.63
N ALA A 268 11.47 9.91 4.48
CA ALA A 268 10.94 10.75 3.44
C ALA A 268 9.61 10.18 2.94
N THR A 269 8.65 11.06 2.67
CA THR A 269 7.34 10.68 2.13
C THR A 269 6.67 11.86 1.44
N ARG A 270 5.71 11.55 0.56
CA ARG A 270 4.83 12.54 -0.09
C ARG A 270 3.39 12.46 0.39
N ASN A 271 3.03 11.44 1.19
CA ASN A 271 1.65 11.14 1.53
C ASN A 271 1.52 10.79 3.02
N TYR A 272 0.43 11.21 3.64
CA TYR A 272 0.04 10.82 4.99
C TYR A 272 -0.19 9.31 5.12
N LYS A 273 -0.63 8.64 4.05
CA LYS A 273 -0.75 7.16 4.01
C LYS A 273 0.54 6.49 4.47
N TYR A 274 1.69 7.03 4.11
CA TYR A 274 3.02 6.51 4.47
C TYR A 274 3.76 7.51 5.36
N ASN A 275 3.24 7.79 6.56
CA ASN A 275 3.77 8.85 7.42
C ASN A 275 4.59 8.39 8.62
N SER A 276 4.93 7.11 8.76
CA SER A 276 5.72 6.63 9.89
C SER A 276 6.80 5.64 9.46
N ALA A 277 7.90 5.66 10.22
CA ALA A 277 8.96 4.67 10.16
C ALA A 277 9.63 4.57 11.53
N TYR A 278 9.71 3.36 12.08
CA TYR A 278 10.38 3.07 13.35
C TYR A 278 9.77 3.91 14.48
N TRP A 279 10.56 4.79 15.10
CA TRP A 279 10.14 5.68 16.16
C TRP A 279 9.83 7.11 15.68
N VAL A 280 9.68 7.33 14.37
CA VAL A 280 9.36 8.64 13.76
C VAL A 280 8.01 8.59 13.05
N GLN A 281 7.18 9.60 13.28
CA GLN A 281 5.93 9.84 12.55
C GLN A 281 5.85 11.30 12.09
N LEU A 282 5.49 11.55 10.84
CA LEU A 282 5.15 12.87 10.32
C LEU A 282 3.66 13.14 10.53
N ASP A 283 3.34 14.19 11.30
CA ASP A 283 1.97 14.58 11.62
C ASP A 283 1.42 15.64 10.68
N GLY A 284 2.30 16.45 10.08
CA GLY A 284 1.93 17.53 9.17
C GLY A 284 2.89 17.66 8.00
N LEU A 285 2.36 17.61 6.79
CA LEU A 285 3.07 17.82 5.52
C LEU A 285 2.14 18.46 4.48
N THR A 286 2.61 18.62 3.24
CA THR A 286 1.75 18.97 2.09
C THR A 286 1.69 17.76 1.16
N PRO A 287 0.53 17.09 0.99
CA PRO A 287 0.43 15.91 0.14
C PRO A 287 0.88 16.17 -1.30
N GLY A 288 1.74 15.29 -1.82
CA GLY A 288 2.41 15.43 -3.11
C GLY A 288 3.82 16.02 -3.02
N ASP A 289 4.07 16.92 -2.07
CA ASP A 289 5.40 17.49 -1.83
C ASP A 289 6.25 16.54 -0.99
N LEU A 290 7.55 16.50 -1.27
CA LEU A 290 8.47 15.63 -0.54
C LEU A 290 8.78 16.22 0.84
N ALA A 291 8.29 15.58 1.90
CA ALA A 291 8.66 15.85 3.28
C ALA A 291 9.80 14.91 3.70
N LYS A 292 10.78 15.44 4.45
CA LYS A 292 11.95 14.70 4.93
C LYS A 292 12.22 15.00 6.40
N ILE A 293 12.65 13.99 7.14
CA ILE A 293 13.14 14.08 8.52
C ILE A 293 14.35 13.16 8.69
N SER A 294 15.43 13.66 9.32
CA SER A 294 16.46 12.84 9.95
C SER A 294 16.35 13.08 11.46
N ALA A 295 16.15 12.03 12.23
CA ALA A 295 16.15 12.09 13.69
C ALA A 295 17.17 11.10 14.22
N ARG A 296 18.05 11.54 15.13
CA ARG A 296 19.08 10.68 15.73
C ARG A 296 19.33 10.99 17.21
N PHE A 297 19.71 9.97 17.97
CA PHE A 297 20.27 10.17 19.31
C PHE A 297 21.71 10.65 19.21
N LYS A 298 22.05 11.73 19.92
CA LYS A 298 23.42 12.19 20.09
C LYS A 298 24.02 11.66 21.39
N ASN A 299 23.21 11.67 22.46
CA ASN A 299 23.52 11.14 23.78
C ASN A 299 22.23 10.63 24.43
N ARG A 300 22.33 10.11 25.65
CA ARG A 300 21.16 9.73 26.45
C ARG A 300 20.21 10.93 26.63
N ASN A 301 18.96 10.79 26.21
CA ASN A 301 17.93 11.85 26.22
C ASN A 301 18.30 13.14 25.44
N GLU A 302 19.23 13.05 24.48
CA GLU A 302 19.56 14.15 23.59
C GLU A 302 19.39 13.73 22.14
N LEU A 303 18.44 14.37 21.45
CA LEU A 303 18.14 14.10 20.04
C LEU A 303 18.48 15.31 19.16
N VAL A 304 18.89 15.01 17.93
CA VAL A 304 19.03 15.99 16.85
C VAL A 304 18.05 15.61 15.76
N VAL A 305 17.30 16.61 15.28
CA VAL A 305 16.29 16.47 14.24
C VAL A 305 16.51 17.53 13.16
N GLU A 306 16.57 17.08 11.91
CA GLU A 306 16.68 17.93 10.72
C GLU A 306 15.46 17.67 9.84
N THR A 307 14.79 18.73 9.37
CA THR A 307 13.53 18.62 8.63
C THR A 307 13.52 19.43 7.33
N SER A 308 12.74 18.96 6.36
CA SER A 308 12.39 19.72 5.15
C SER A 308 10.96 19.37 4.72
N GLY A 309 10.14 20.37 4.39
CA GLY A 309 8.72 20.14 4.02
C GLY A 309 7.80 19.65 5.15
N VAL A 310 8.30 19.49 6.38
CA VAL A 310 7.54 19.03 7.55
C VAL A 310 6.90 20.22 8.29
N LYS A 311 5.62 20.09 8.66
CA LYS A 311 4.85 21.03 9.50
C LYS A 311 4.71 20.54 10.94
N GLY A 312 4.78 19.23 11.15
CA GLY A 312 4.84 18.62 12.48
C GLY A 312 5.21 17.15 12.45
N PHE A 313 5.72 16.65 13.57
CA PHE A 313 6.15 15.26 13.73
C PHE A 313 6.03 14.80 15.19
N THR A 314 5.98 13.48 15.38
CA THR A 314 5.97 12.82 16.67
C THR A 314 7.07 11.76 16.70
N LEU A 315 7.79 11.70 17.82
CA LEU A 315 8.78 10.66 18.11
C LEU A 315 8.22 9.70 19.18
N THR A 316 8.39 8.40 18.98
CA THR A 316 8.05 7.32 19.94
C THR A 316 9.30 6.57 20.40
N PRO A 317 10.20 7.22 21.16
CA PRO A 317 11.51 6.65 21.51
C PRO A 317 11.46 5.57 22.61
N ALA A 318 10.29 5.26 23.15
CA ALA A 318 10.11 4.25 24.18
C ALA A 318 10.56 2.86 23.67
N GLY A 319 11.69 2.38 24.18
CA GLY A 319 12.35 1.14 23.74
C GLY A 319 13.76 1.34 23.21
N HIS A 320 14.14 2.58 22.89
CA HIS A 320 15.52 2.93 22.54
C HIS A 320 16.41 2.97 23.80
N SER A 321 17.62 2.39 23.73
CA SER A 321 18.57 2.30 24.85
C SER A 321 19.02 3.68 25.37
N SER A 322 19.20 4.64 24.45
CA SER A 322 19.51 6.04 24.74
C SER A 322 18.32 6.88 25.24
N PHE A 323 17.14 6.29 25.49
CA PHE A 323 15.98 7.00 26.00
C PHE A 323 15.62 6.55 27.43
N ALA A 324 15.35 7.52 28.31
CA ALA A 324 14.88 7.32 29.67
C ALA A 324 13.64 8.18 29.94
N ALA A 325 12.49 7.53 30.06
CA ALA A 325 11.21 8.16 30.37
C ALA A 325 11.22 8.87 31.74
N GLY A 326 10.35 9.86 31.90
CA GLY A 326 10.20 10.66 33.12
C GLY A 326 11.28 11.71 33.34
N ARG A 327 12.42 11.63 32.63
CA ARG A 327 13.51 12.61 32.66
C ARG A 327 13.33 13.67 31.57
N ALA A 328 13.99 14.81 31.72
CA ALA A 328 14.02 15.82 30.66
C ALA A 328 14.72 15.26 29.42
N VAL A 329 14.22 15.65 28.24
CA VAL A 329 14.76 15.31 26.93
C VAL A 329 15.07 16.61 26.21
N SER A 330 16.28 16.72 25.68
CA SER A 330 16.71 17.83 24.84
C SER A 330 16.59 17.43 23.38
N VAL A 331 15.86 18.20 22.58
CA VAL A 331 15.67 17.96 21.15
C VAL A 331 16.11 19.20 20.39
N ALA A 332 17.20 19.10 19.64
CA ALA A 332 17.65 20.14 18.73
C ALA A 332 16.99 19.94 17.37
N ILE A 333 16.04 20.80 17.00
CA ILE A 333 15.28 20.72 15.75
C ILE A 333 15.69 21.88 14.85
N ASP A 334 16.27 21.58 13.69
CA ASP A 334 16.77 22.57 12.72
C ASP A 334 17.67 23.64 13.38
N GLY A 335 18.49 23.23 14.36
CA GLY A 335 19.37 24.07 15.15
C GLY A 335 18.76 24.70 16.42
N ALA A 336 17.44 24.69 16.58
CA ALA A 336 16.76 25.21 17.77
C ALA A 336 16.59 24.14 18.85
N VAL A 337 17.02 24.41 20.08
CA VAL A 337 16.96 23.44 21.20
C VAL A 337 15.67 23.61 21.99
N LEU A 338 14.88 22.54 22.09
CA LEU A 338 13.69 22.45 22.93
C LEU A 338 13.91 21.43 24.05
N LYS A 339 13.50 21.78 25.28
CA LYS A 339 13.50 20.85 26.42
C LYS A 339 12.06 20.43 26.72
N VAL A 340 11.81 19.13 26.73
CA VAL A 340 10.50 18.55 27.00
C VAL A 340 10.61 17.46 28.07
N LYS A 341 9.50 17.14 28.73
CA LYS A 341 9.43 15.97 29.61
C LYS A 341 9.47 14.71 28.76
N GLY A 342 10.31 13.74 29.13
CA GLY A 342 10.39 12.44 28.48
C GLY A 342 9.14 11.62 28.72
N THR A 343 8.22 11.66 27.77
CA THR A 343 7.01 10.84 27.70
C THR A 343 7.16 9.80 26.59
N GLU A 344 6.23 8.84 26.50
CA GLU A 344 6.23 7.83 25.44
C GLU A 344 6.19 8.44 24.03
N LYS A 345 5.53 9.61 23.89
CA LYS A 345 5.43 10.38 22.66
C LYS A 345 5.98 11.78 22.87
N LEU A 346 6.82 12.24 21.96
CA LEU A 346 7.34 13.61 21.92
C LEU A 346 6.89 14.25 20.61
N SER A 347 5.95 15.18 20.67
CA SER A 347 5.37 15.82 19.47
C SER A 347 5.84 17.26 19.33
N PHE A 348 6.07 17.67 18.08
CA PHE A 348 6.54 18.99 17.72
C PHE A 348 5.79 19.51 16.50
N ARG A 349 5.52 20.82 16.48
CA ARG A 349 4.87 21.51 15.36
C ARG A 349 5.55 22.83 15.06
N LYS A 350 5.47 23.27 13.81
CA LYS A 350 5.87 24.62 13.42
C LYS A 350 4.82 25.63 13.90
N ALA A 351 5.30 26.73 14.46
CA ALA A 351 4.52 27.91 14.83
C ALA A 351 5.28 29.16 14.39
N GLY A 352 4.77 29.85 13.36
CA GLY A 352 5.52 30.90 12.67
C GLY A 352 6.80 30.35 12.04
N LYS A 353 7.96 30.93 12.37
CA LYS A 353 9.28 30.49 11.88
C LYS A 353 9.98 29.45 12.79
N GLY A 354 9.40 29.11 13.94
CA GLY A 354 10.05 28.26 14.95
C GLY A 354 9.30 26.96 15.24
N TRP A 355 9.97 26.06 15.97
CA TRP A 355 9.40 24.81 16.48
C TRP A 355 8.90 24.98 17.91
N GLN A 356 7.78 24.31 18.22
CA GLN A 356 7.22 24.28 19.58
C GLN A 356 6.79 22.85 19.95
N PRO A 357 6.85 22.47 21.24
CA PRO A 357 6.25 21.24 21.72
C PRO A 357 4.73 21.24 21.48
N GLY A 358 4.20 20.09 21.07
CA GLY A 358 2.78 19.89 20.80
C GLY A 358 2.53 19.18 19.48
N ARG A 359 1.41 18.46 19.41
CA ARG A 359 1.01 17.73 18.21
C ARG A 359 0.53 18.71 17.13
N TYR A 360 0.91 18.45 15.89
CA TYR A 360 0.30 19.13 14.75
C TYR A 360 -1.12 18.63 14.54
N ILE A 361 -2.05 19.57 14.40
CA ILE A 361 -3.46 19.29 14.15
C ILE A 361 -3.83 20.11 12.91
N PRO A 362 -4.17 19.47 11.78
CA PRO A 362 -4.68 20.17 10.60
C PRO A 362 -5.89 21.02 10.97
N ALA A 363 -6.06 22.17 10.32
CA ALA A 363 -7.26 22.98 10.54
C ALA A 363 -8.51 22.22 10.06
N PRO A 364 -9.71 22.49 10.61
CA PRO A 364 -10.94 21.88 10.13
C PRO A 364 -11.11 22.04 8.62
N GLY A 365 -11.37 20.93 7.93
CA GLY A 365 -11.52 20.91 6.47
C GLY A 365 -10.20 20.84 5.69
N GLU A 366 -9.03 20.85 6.33
CA GLU A 366 -7.77 20.62 5.63
C GLU A 366 -7.56 19.14 5.25
N LYS A 367 -6.71 18.94 4.23
CA LYS A 367 -6.12 17.64 3.92
C LYS A 367 -5.45 17.02 5.14
N ARG A 368 -5.74 15.74 5.37
CA ARG A 368 -5.34 14.98 6.55
C ARG A 368 -5.20 13.49 6.18
N PRO A 369 -4.61 12.64 7.05
CA PRO A 369 -4.56 11.20 6.80
C PRO A 369 -5.94 10.64 6.44
N GLY A 370 -6.02 9.84 5.37
CA GLY A 370 -7.27 9.28 4.85
C GLY A 370 -8.07 10.21 3.93
N SER A 371 -7.73 11.50 3.87
CA SER A 371 -8.38 12.47 2.97
C SER A 371 -7.37 13.49 2.48
N GLU A 372 -6.51 13.06 1.56
CA GLU A 372 -5.38 13.83 1.02
C GLU A 372 -5.27 13.82 -0.51
N GLY A 373 -5.97 12.91 -1.19
CA GLY A 373 -5.75 12.63 -2.62
C GLY A 373 -4.42 11.89 -2.86
N PRO A 374 -3.98 11.70 -4.12
CA PRO A 374 -4.61 12.11 -5.38
C PRO A 374 -5.81 11.24 -5.77
N ILE A 375 -6.33 11.47 -6.98
CA ILE A 375 -7.42 10.69 -7.59
C ILE A 375 -7.20 9.17 -7.46
N GLY A 376 -5.98 8.70 -7.64
CA GLY A 376 -5.64 7.28 -7.52
C GLY A 376 -6.02 6.64 -6.17
N GLU A 377 -6.04 7.41 -5.06
CA GLU A 377 -6.39 6.87 -3.75
C GLU A 377 -7.88 6.49 -3.64
N ALA A 378 -8.75 7.12 -4.43
CA ALA A 378 -10.17 6.77 -4.44
C ALA A 378 -10.43 5.34 -4.98
N VAL A 379 -9.51 4.81 -5.79
CA VAL A 379 -9.59 3.46 -6.38
C VAL A 379 -8.52 2.51 -5.81
N ALA A 380 -7.76 2.95 -4.81
CA ALA A 380 -6.75 2.13 -4.14
C ALA A 380 -7.29 1.30 -2.96
N ALA A 381 -8.55 1.52 -2.58
CA ALA A 381 -9.26 0.85 -1.50
C ALA A 381 -10.65 0.40 -1.96
N ARG A 382 -11.51 -0.06 -1.03
CA ARG A 382 -12.89 -0.46 -1.34
C ARG A 382 -13.64 0.69 -2.02
N HIS A 383 -14.21 0.42 -3.19
CA HIS A 383 -14.92 1.44 -3.97
C HIS A 383 -16.10 0.87 -4.78
N VAL A 384 -17.01 1.77 -5.17
CA VAL A 384 -18.23 1.46 -5.94
C VAL A 384 -18.39 2.47 -7.08
N TYR A 385 -18.80 1.99 -8.25
CA TYR A 385 -19.08 2.81 -9.43
C TYR A 385 -20.57 3.17 -9.48
N VAL A 386 -20.89 4.46 -9.64
CA VAL A 386 -22.25 4.97 -9.47
C VAL A 386 -22.65 5.87 -10.64
N TYR A 387 -23.69 5.46 -11.37
CA TYR A 387 -24.27 6.24 -12.47
C TYR A 387 -25.52 7.00 -12.04
N GLY A 388 -25.75 8.18 -12.64
CA GLY A 388 -26.83 9.09 -12.25
C GLY A 388 -28.20 8.79 -12.88
N THR A 389 -29.27 8.94 -12.10
CA THR A 389 -30.66 8.75 -12.53
C THR A 389 -31.60 9.93 -12.20
N ALA A 390 -31.06 11.03 -11.68
CA ALA A 390 -31.84 12.09 -11.03
C ALA A 390 -32.70 12.94 -11.99
N ASP A 391 -32.31 13.05 -13.26
CA ASP A 391 -32.97 13.86 -14.29
C ASP A 391 -34.04 13.08 -15.09
N SER A 392 -34.43 11.89 -14.63
CA SER A 392 -35.40 11.02 -15.31
C SER A 392 -35.00 10.72 -16.78
N PRO A 393 -33.81 10.15 -17.02
CA PRO A 393 -33.30 9.91 -18.37
C PRO A 393 -34.17 8.92 -19.15
N SER A 394 -34.12 8.99 -20.49
CA SER A 394 -34.72 7.94 -21.33
C SER A 394 -34.06 6.58 -21.05
N PRO A 395 -34.71 5.45 -21.38
CA PRO A 395 -34.11 4.13 -21.24
C PRO A 395 -32.75 3.99 -21.96
N GLU A 396 -32.60 4.62 -23.13
CA GLU A 396 -31.36 4.61 -23.92
C GLU A 396 -30.24 5.35 -23.18
N GLU A 397 -30.53 6.56 -22.70
CA GLU A 397 -29.59 7.39 -21.95
C GLU A 397 -29.17 6.72 -20.63
N LEU A 398 -30.14 6.15 -19.90
CA LEU A 398 -29.89 5.40 -18.67
C LEU A 398 -28.94 4.21 -18.93
N ASN A 399 -29.17 3.49 -20.02
CA ASN A 399 -28.32 2.37 -20.42
C ASN A 399 -26.91 2.83 -20.84
N GLN A 400 -26.77 4.00 -21.46
CA GLN A 400 -25.45 4.59 -21.79
C GLN A 400 -24.67 4.94 -20.51
N ARG A 401 -25.31 5.61 -19.55
CA ARG A 401 -24.69 5.96 -18.26
C ARG A 401 -24.28 4.72 -17.45
N ARG A 402 -25.13 3.68 -17.44
CA ARG A 402 -24.79 2.39 -16.82
C ARG A 402 -23.55 1.78 -17.47
N ARG A 403 -23.52 1.66 -18.80
CA ARG A 403 -22.39 1.09 -19.55
C ARG A 403 -21.08 1.86 -19.29
N GLN A 404 -21.14 3.18 -19.20
CA GLN A 404 -19.97 4.00 -18.86
C GLN A 404 -19.39 3.62 -17.48
N ALA A 405 -20.25 3.45 -16.47
CA ALA A 405 -19.82 3.05 -15.14
C ALA A 405 -19.32 1.59 -15.10
N GLU A 406 -19.94 0.67 -15.85
CA GLU A 406 -19.51 -0.72 -16.01
C GLU A 406 -18.14 -0.81 -16.71
N GLU A 407 -17.91 -0.02 -17.76
CA GLU A 407 -16.61 0.05 -18.47
C GLU A 407 -15.50 0.55 -17.55
N ALA A 408 -15.80 1.50 -16.66
CA ALA A 408 -14.85 1.98 -15.67
C ALA A 408 -14.54 0.95 -14.57
N ALA A 409 -15.50 0.09 -14.24
CA ALA A 409 -15.38 -0.99 -13.27
C ALA A 409 -14.66 -2.23 -13.85
N GLU A 410 -14.62 -2.39 -15.18
CA GLU A 410 -13.98 -3.54 -15.83
C GLU A 410 -12.47 -3.36 -15.93
N TRP A 411 -11.76 -3.89 -14.94
CA TRP A 411 -10.31 -3.83 -14.87
C TRP A 411 -9.66 -5.08 -15.46
N SER A 412 -10.38 -6.20 -15.50
CA SER A 412 -9.82 -7.45 -15.98
C SER A 412 -9.92 -7.53 -17.49
N THR A 413 -8.90 -8.11 -18.12
CA THR A 413 -8.93 -8.42 -19.55
C THR A 413 -8.45 -9.85 -19.75
N PRO A 414 -8.76 -10.51 -20.89
CA PRO A 414 -8.23 -11.85 -21.18
C PRO A 414 -6.71 -11.96 -21.07
N ARG A 415 -6.01 -10.83 -21.29
CA ARG A 415 -4.57 -10.72 -21.12
C ARG A 415 -4.18 -10.63 -19.64
N LEU A 416 -4.80 -9.72 -18.88
CA LEU A 416 -4.41 -9.42 -17.49
C LEU A 416 -4.91 -10.44 -16.46
N LYS A 417 -6.10 -11.03 -16.68
CA LYS A 417 -6.74 -12.06 -15.84
C LYS A 417 -6.72 -11.71 -14.34
N LEU A 418 -7.09 -10.46 -14.01
CA LEU A 418 -7.12 -9.98 -12.64
C LEU A 418 -8.32 -10.59 -11.89
N LEU A 419 -8.11 -10.96 -10.63
CA LEU A 419 -9.16 -11.42 -9.72
C LEU A 419 -9.74 -10.23 -8.96
N VAL A 420 -10.60 -9.45 -9.60
CA VAL A 420 -11.25 -8.26 -9.02
C VAL A 420 -12.74 -8.28 -9.28
N ASN A 421 -13.53 -7.71 -8.39
CA ASN A 421 -14.99 -7.68 -8.49
C ASN A 421 -15.56 -6.35 -7.96
N PHE A 422 -15.67 -5.34 -8.81
CA PHE A 422 -16.20 -4.04 -8.40
C PHE A 422 -17.70 -3.95 -8.68
N ARG A 423 -18.42 -3.29 -7.76
CA ARG A 423 -19.88 -3.11 -7.88
C ARG A 423 -20.19 -1.85 -8.69
N THR A 424 -21.20 -1.96 -9.55
CA THR A 424 -21.81 -0.83 -10.25
C THR A 424 -23.28 -0.71 -9.88
N MET A 425 -23.76 0.49 -9.55
CA MET A 425 -25.16 0.72 -9.15
C MET A 425 -25.66 2.12 -9.52
N ALA A 426 -26.97 2.31 -9.50
CA ALA A 426 -27.57 3.64 -9.66
C ALA A 426 -27.37 4.48 -8.39
N ASP A 427 -27.30 5.79 -8.55
CA ASP A 427 -27.22 6.76 -7.45
C ASP A 427 -28.32 6.59 -6.39
N LYS A 428 -29.56 6.33 -6.82
CA LYS A 428 -30.70 6.08 -5.94
C LYS A 428 -30.62 4.76 -5.15
N ASP A 429 -29.78 3.82 -5.58
CA ASP A 429 -29.62 2.51 -4.94
C ASP A 429 -28.44 2.49 -3.95
N VAL A 430 -27.67 3.58 -3.85
CA VAL A 430 -26.56 3.71 -2.90
C VAL A 430 -27.10 3.82 -1.48
N ARG A 431 -26.73 2.87 -0.62
CA ARG A 431 -27.18 2.79 0.77
C ARG A 431 -26.21 3.47 1.71
N GLU A 432 -26.66 3.75 2.93
CA GLU A 432 -25.81 4.32 3.99
C GLU A 432 -24.57 3.44 4.30
N SER A 433 -24.70 2.11 4.21
CA SER A 433 -23.58 1.18 4.36
C SER A 433 -22.51 1.36 3.29
N ASP A 434 -22.92 1.71 2.06
CA ASP A 434 -22.00 1.94 0.95
C ASP A 434 -21.26 3.29 1.17
N LEU A 435 -21.98 4.34 1.60
CA LEU A 435 -21.40 5.65 1.96
C LEU A 435 -20.39 5.58 3.12
N LYS A 436 -20.64 4.71 4.12
CA LYS A 436 -19.77 4.55 5.29
C LYS A 436 -18.61 3.58 5.06
N GLY A 437 -18.74 2.68 4.08
CA GLY A 437 -17.81 1.57 3.90
C GLY A 437 -16.88 1.72 2.71
N SER A 438 -17.22 2.56 1.73
CA SER A 438 -16.54 2.58 0.43
C SER A 438 -16.29 3.99 -0.08
N ASN A 439 -15.22 4.14 -0.86
CA ASN A 439 -15.10 5.25 -1.78
C ASN A 439 -16.16 5.15 -2.89
N LEU A 440 -16.54 6.29 -3.47
CA LEU A 440 -17.50 6.34 -4.56
C LEU A 440 -16.85 6.90 -5.82
N VAL A 441 -17.05 6.23 -6.94
CA VAL A 441 -16.72 6.74 -8.28
C VAL A 441 -18.02 7.16 -8.95
N LEU A 442 -18.28 8.47 -8.97
CA LEU A 442 -19.55 9.06 -9.37
C LEU A 442 -19.48 9.56 -10.82
N PHE A 443 -20.45 9.17 -11.65
CA PHE A 443 -20.60 9.66 -13.02
C PHE A 443 -21.81 10.59 -13.15
N GLY A 444 -21.61 11.67 -13.90
CA GLY A 444 -22.66 12.64 -14.23
C GLY A 444 -22.36 14.04 -13.70
N THR A 445 -23.41 14.86 -13.55
CA THR A 445 -23.36 16.21 -12.98
C THR A 445 -24.32 16.29 -11.79
N ARG A 446 -24.41 17.46 -11.15
CA ARG A 446 -25.38 17.68 -10.05
C ARG A 446 -26.84 17.55 -10.51
N GLU A 447 -27.11 17.75 -11.80
CA GLU A 447 -28.45 17.59 -12.38
C GLU A 447 -28.79 16.11 -12.63
N THR A 448 -27.79 15.30 -13.00
CA THR A 448 -28.02 13.92 -13.45
C THR A 448 -27.75 12.87 -12.38
N ASN A 449 -26.98 13.21 -11.34
CA ASN A 449 -26.63 12.30 -10.23
C ASN A 449 -26.92 12.95 -8.88
N SER A 450 -27.84 12.36 -8.12
CA SER A 450 -28.31 12.85 -6.82
C SER A 450 -27.23 12.90 -5.74
N LEU A 451 -26.21 12.03 -5.82
CA LEU A 451 -25.07 12.07 -4.90
C LEU A 451 -24.13 13.22 -5.23
N ILE A 452 -23.89 13.49 -6.52
CA ILE A 452 -23.13 14.68 -6.94
C ILE A 452 -23.89 15.95 -6.52
N ALA A 453 -25.22 15.98 -6.67
CA ALA A 453 -26.06 17.08 -6.21
C ALA A 453 -25.90 17.36 -4.71
N ARG A 454 -25.90 16.29 -3.90
CA ARG A 454 -25.69 16.37 -2.45
C ARG A 454 -24.32 16.92 -2.07
N LEU A 455 -23.29 16.61 -2.86
CA LEU A 455 -21.90 17.04 -2.61
C LEU A 455 -21.57 18.42 -3.20
N ALA A 456 -22.45 18.97 -4.05
CA ALA A 456 -22.15 20.17 -4.85
C ALA A 456 -21.80 21.42 -4.01
N GLY A 457 -22.32 21.54 -2.79
CA GLY A 457 -22.00 22.66 -1.89
C GLY A 457 -20.55 22.64 -1.37
N ASP A 458 -19.98 21.45 -1.23
CA ASP A 458 -18.63 21.26 -0.69
C ASP A 458 -17.58 21.03 -1.80
N ALA A 459 -18.02 20.63 -2.99
CA ALA A 459 -17.18 20.30 -4.13
C ALA A 459 -16.25 21.49 -4.51
N PRO A 460 -14.93 21.27 -4.66
CA PRO A 460 -13.99 22.32 -5.05
C PRO A 460 -14.28 22.94 -6.42
N VAL A 461 -14.82 22.12 -7.33
CA VAL A 461 -15.10 22.43 -8.72
C VAL A 461 -16.31 21.61 -9.18
N ALA A 462 -17.12 22.16 -10.07
CA ALA A 462 -18.24 21.46 -10.70
C ALA A 462 -18.29 21.81 -12.19
N LEU A 463 -18.66 20.84 -13.04
CA LEU A 463 -18.91 21.09 -14.46
C LEU A 463 -20.26 21.80 -14.63
N ASN A 464 -20.28 22.86 -15.45
CA ASN A 464 -21.49 23.63 -15.72
C ASN A 464 -22.40 22.89 -16.72
N ALA A 465 -23.71 23.11 -16.61
CA ALA A 465 -24.67 22.65 -17.60
C ALA A 465 -24.30 23.20 -18.99
N GLY A 466 -24.32 22.34 -20.01
CA GLY A 466 -23.98 22.71 -21.40
C GLY A 466 -22.51 22.54 -21.81
N ALA A 467 -21.59 22.22 -20.89
CA ALA A 467 -20.18 21.95 -21.20
C ALA A 467 -19.93 20.46 -21.56
N ALA A 468 -20.78 19.89 -22.42
CA ALA A 468 -20.79 18.44 -22.71
C ALA A 468 -19.54 17.93 -23.45
N ASP A 469 -18.79 18.82 -24.10
CA ASP A 469 -17.52 18.53 -24.78
C ASP A 469 -16.31 18.57 -23.84
N PHE A 470 -16.50 18.79 -22.54
CA PHE A 470 -15.45 18.75 -21.52
C PHE A 470 -15.54 17.48 -20.69
N GLY A 471 -14.38 17.02 -20.21
CA GLY A 471 -14.28 16.04 -19.14
C GLY A 471 -13.65 16.69 -17.91
N LEU A 472 -14.35 16.61 -16.78
CA LEU A 472 -13.86 17.03 -15.47
C LEU A 472 -13.77 15.80 -14.57
N VAL A 473 -12.59 15.54 -14.02
CA VAL A 473 -12.35 14.49 -13.04
C VAL A 473 -11.75 15.13 -11.81
N PHE A 474 -12.30 14.86 -10.62
CA PHE A 474 -11.67 15.31 -9.38
C PHE A 474 -12.00 14.39 -8.21
N VAL A 475 -11.12 14.39 -7.21
CA VAL A 475 -11.33 13.69 -5.94
C VAL A 475 -11.65 14.68 -4.83
N MET A 476 -12.55 14.33 -3.93
CA MET A 476 -12.83 15.08 -2.72
C MET A 476 -13.10 14.15 -1.53
N PRO A 477 -12.96 14.63 -0.28
CA PRO A 477 -13.31 13.85 0.90
C PRO A 477 -14.81 13.54 0.97
N LEU A 478 -15.12 12.32 1.43
CA LEU A 478 -16.45 11.85 1.81
C LEU A 478 -16.33 11.20 3.20
N GLY A 479 -16.28 12.02 4.25
CA GLY A 479 -16.01 11.53 5.61
C GLY A 479 -14.57 11.01 5.75
N GLU A 480 -14.41 9.71 5.95
CA GLU A 480 -13.12 8.99 5.96
C GLU A 480 -12.79 8.33 4.61
N HIS A 481 -13.68 8.47 3.62
CA HIS A 481 -13.56 7.94 2.27
C HIS A 481 -13.40 9.06 1.25
N TYR A 482 -13.37 8.70 -0.03
CA TYR A 482 -13.31 9.61 -1.16
C TYR A 482 -14.56 9.53 -2.04
N ALA A 483 -14.94 10.68 -2.60
CA ALA A 483 -15.72 10.74 -3.82
C ALA A 483 -14.81 11.13 -4.98
N LEU A 484 -14.68 10.26 -5.97
CA LEU A 484 -14.08 10.54 -7.27
C LEU A 484 -15.22 10.87 -8.23
N VAL A 485 -15.28 12.11 -8.70
CA VAL A 485 -16.34 12.58 -9.60
C VAL A 485 -15.79 12.64 -11.02
N ASN A 486 -16.47 12.01 -11.96
CA ASN A 486 -16.28 12.17 -13.40
C ASN A 486 -17.53 12.81 -14.02
N SER A 487 -17.40 14.06 -14.46
CA SER A 487 -18.46 14.82 -15.11
C SER A 487 -18.12 15.07 -16.58
N GLY A 488 -19.12 14.92 -17.45
CA GLY A 488 -18.94 15.07 -18.90
C GLY A 488 -18.23 13.87 -19.51
N LEU A 489 -17.15 14.11 -20.26
CA LEU A 489 -16.40 13.06 -20.93
C LEU A 489 -15.69 12.11 -19.93
N PRO A 490 -15.71 10.79 -20.19
CA PRO A 490 -14.96 9.83 -19.38
C PRO A 490 -13.47 10.13 -19.36
N TRP A 491 -12.80 9.87 -18.24
CA TRP A 491 -11.37 10.18 -18.08
C TRP A 491 -10.44 9.41 -19.02
N TRP A 492 -10.94 8.38 -19.71
CA TRP A 492 -10.19 7.61 -20.70
C TRP A 492 -10.40 8.09 -22.14
N THR A 493 -11.17 9.15 -22.38
CA THR A 493 -11.41 9.67 -23.74
C THR A 493 -10.11 10.14 -24.41
N GLY A 494 -9.69 9.43 -25.46
CA GLY A 494 -8.44 9.68 -26.21
C GLY A 494 -7.15 9.24 -25.50
N ALA A 495 -7.25 8.36 -24.51
CA ALA A 495 -6.10 7.89 -23.73
C ALA A 495 -5.04 7.12 -24.54
N ASP A 496 -5.44 6.49 -25.65
CA ASP A 496 -4.57 5.76 -26.57
C ASP A 496 -3.53 6.68 -27.24
N ARG A 497 -3.91 7.94 -27.51
CA ARG A 497 -3.04 8.95 -28.14
C ARG A 497 -2.23 9.75 -27.13
N ALA A 498 -2.77 10.00 -25.96
CA ALA A 498 -2.16 10.88 -24.95
C ALA A 498 -0.87 10.33 -24.30
N GLN A 499 -0.47 9.08 -24.59
CA GLN A 499 0.76 8.41 -24.11
C GLN A 499 1.07 8.61 -22.61
N ARG A 500 0.04 8.75 -21.76
CA ARG A 500 0.23 9.03 -20.33
C ARG A 500 0.89 7.86 -19.61
N ALA A 501 1.87 8.20 -18.76
CA ALA A 501 2.74 7.27 -18.08
C ALA A 501 2.04 6.52 -16.94
N GLY A 502 2.57 5.33 -16.63
CA GLY A 502 2.11 4.42 -15.59
C GLY A 502 2.60 3.01 -15.88
N PHE A 503 2.54 2.10 -14.91
CA PHE A 503 3.05 0.75 -15.11
C PHE A 503 2.26 0.05 -16.23
N ARG A 504 2.92 -0.25 -17.35
CA ARG A 504 2.28 -0.69 -18.62
C ARG A 504 1.42 -1.96 -18.53
N PHE A 505 1.49 -2.66 -17.41
CA PHE A 505 0.77 -3.89 -17.17
C PHE A 505 -0.44 -3.73 -16.24
N MET A 506 -0.72 -2.50 -15.80
CA MET A 506 -1.98 -2.17 -15.13
C MET A 506 -3.12 -1.99 -16.15
N PRO A 507 -4.39 -2.23 -15.75
CA PRO A 507 -5.56 -1.92 -16.57
C PRO A 507 -5.55 -0.45 -17.04
N PRO A 508 -5.86 -0.14 -18.31
CA PRO A 508 -5.77 1.22 -18.81
C PRO A 508 -6.58 2.26 -18.02
N PRO A 509 -7.87 2.03 -17.67
CA PRO A 509 -8.64 3.01 -16.88
C PRO A 509 -8.02 3.29 -15.51
N TYR A 510 -7.55 2.25 -14.81
CA TYR A 510 -6.87 2.37 -13.51
C TYR A 510 -5.51 3.09 -13.63
N ARG A 511 -4.69 2.70 -14.60
CA ARG A 511 -3.35 3.27 -14.82
C ARG A 511 -3.41 4.78 -15.08
N LEU A 512 -4.43 5.25 -15.81
CA LEU A 512 -4.63 6.68 -16.06
C LEU A 512 -4.93 7.45 -14.78
N LEU A 513 -5.79 6.92 -13.91
CA LEU A 513 -6.13 7.56 -12.63
C LEU A 513 -4.90 7.77 -11.73
N LEU A 514 -3.94 6.86 -11.79
CA LEU A 514 -2.67 6.98 -11.05
C LEU A 514 -1.75 8.09 -11.58
N SER A 515 -1.98 8.56 -12.82
CA SER A 515 -1.18 9.64 -13.42
C SER A 515 -1.66 11.04 -13.04
N PHE A 516 -2.87 11.16 -12.48
CA PHE A 516 -3.49 12.45 -12.18
C PHE A 516 -3.16 12.94 -10.76
N GLY A 517 -3.24 14.26 -10.58
CA GLY A 517 -3.27 14.89 -9.26
C GLY A 517 -4.62 14.70 -8.58
N ASP A 518 -5.15 15.76 -7.98
CA ASP A 518 -6.49 15.73 -7.38
C ASP A 518 -7.60 16.09 -8.37
N TYR A 519 -7.25 16.74 -9.49
CA TYR A 519 -8.20 17.08 -10.54
C TYR A 519 -7.56 17.17 -11.92
N ILE A 520 -8.38 17.03 -12.96
CA ILE A 520 -8.07 17.29 -14.36
C ILE A 520 -9.32 17.80 -15.09
N LEU A 521 -9.13 18.81 -15.95
CA LEU A 521 -10.11 19.34 -16.88
C LEU A 521 -9.53 19.28 -18.30
N PHE A 522 -10.23 18.66 -19.22
CA PHE A 522 -9.85 18.53 -20.63
C PHE A 522 -11.04 18.77 -21.55
N LYS A 523 -10.76 19.12 -22.82
CA LYS A 523 -11.79 19.38 -23.83
C LYS A 523 -11.66 18.42 -25.00
N GLY A 524 -12.70 17.65 -25.30
CA GLY A 524 -12.77 16.66 -26.37
C GLY A 524 -12.01 15.37 -26.07
N SER A 525 -10.75 15.47 -25.62
CA SER A 525 -9.96 14.30 -25.21
C SER A 525 -8.77 14.68 -24.32
N LEU A 526 -8.10 13.67 -23.76
CA LEU A 526 -6.86 13.84 -23.00
C LEU A 526 -5.68 14.42 -23.81
N ASP A 527 -5.78 14.53 -25.14
CA ASP A 527 -4.78 15.25 -25.94
C ASP A 527 -4.86 16.77 -25.74
N ASN A 528 -5.97 17.26 -25.19
CA ASN A 528 -6.24 18.68 -24.99
C ASN A 528 -6.63 18.96 -23.53
N VAL A 529 -5.66 18.73 -22.64
CA VAL A 529 -5.78 19.06 -21.22
C VAL A 529 -5.69 20.58 -21.04
N ILE A 530 -6.73 21.15 -20.45
CA ILE A 530 -6.77 22.58 -20.12
C ILE A 530 -5.97 22.84 -18.86
N VAL A 531 -6.22 22.04 -17.82
CA VAL A 531 -5.53 22.14 -16.53
C VAL A 531 -5.67 20.85 -15.73
N GLU A 532 -4.63 20.51 -14.99
CA GLU A 532 -4.62 19.43 -14.00
C GLU A 532 -3.69 19.82 -12.85
N GLY A 533 -3.90 19.26 -11.68
CA GLY A 533 -3.07 19.60 -10.53
C GLY A 533 -3.58 19.04 -9.22
N ARG A 534 -3.06 19.60 -8.12
CA ARG A 534 -3.49 19.28 -6.76
C ARG A 534 -4.27 20.47 -6.18
N PHE A 535 -5.29 20.17 -5.39
CA PHE A 535 -5.94 21.17 -4.57
C PHE A 535 -4.99 21.65 -3.47
N THR A 536 -5.23 22.88 -3.02
CA THR A 536 -4.60 23.42 -1.81
C THR A 536 -4.91 22.54 -0.60
N PRO A 537 -4.20 22.73 0.54
CA PRO A 537 -4.56 22.03 1.78
C PRO A 537 -6.02 22.22 2.19
N GLN A 538 -6.70 23.31 1.79
CA GLN A 538 -8.10 23.60 2.10
C GLN A 538 -9.08 23.13 1.00
N TRP A 539 -8.66 22.22 0.12
CA TRP A 539 -9.49 21.69 -0.97
C TRP A 539 -10.03 22.77 -1.92
N THR A 540 -9.20 23.75 -2.26
CA THR A 540 -9.51 24.75 -3.30
C THR A 540 -8.56 24.60 -4.50
N VAL A 541 -9.02 25.03 -5.69
CA VAL A 541 -8.16 25.10 -6.88
C VAL A 541 -7.14 26.23 -6.65
N PRO A 542 -5.82 26.01 -6.87
CA PRO A 542 -4.86 27.08 -6.70
C PRO A 542 -5.10 28.23 -7.70
N PRO A 543 -4.71 29.48 -7.38
CA PRO A 543 -5.17 30.66 -8.12
C PRO A 543 -4.84 30.65 -9.61
N GLN A 544 -3.66 30.17 -10.01
CA GLN A 544 -3.23 30.17 -11.41
C GLN A 544 -4.08 29.21 -12.26
N GLU A 545 -4.37 28.04 -11.71
CA GLU A 545 -5.22 27.03 -12.31
C GLU A 545 -6.69 27.46 -12.32
N ALA A 546 -7.13 28.16 -11.27
CA ALA A 546 -8.48 28.69 -11.18
C ALA A 546 -8.78 29.71 -12.30
N GLU A 547 -7.83 30.58 -12.64
CA GLU A 547 -8.01 31.53 -13.75
C GLU A 547 -8.12 30.81 -15.11
N LYS A 548 -7.29 29.78 -15.35
CA LYS A 548 -7.41 28.94 -16.57
C LYS A 548 -8.76 28.23 -16.64
N MET A 549 -9.25 27.70 -15.52
CA MET A 549 -10.56 27.06 -15.45
C MET A 549 -11.70 28.04 -15.76
N LYS A 550 -11.72 29.21 -15.12
CA LYS A 550 -12.76 30.23 -15.35
C LYS A 550 -12.81 30.72 -16.79
N ALA A 551 -11.66 30.85 -17.44
CA ALA A 551 -11.59 31.29 -18.84
C ALA A 551 -12.34 30.36 -19.82
N THR A 552 -12.61 29.11 -19.44
CA THR A 552 -13.40 28.18 -20.27
C THR A 552 -14.91 28.38 -20.19
N ALA A 553 -15.40 29.06 -19.14
CA ALA A 553 -16.81 29.06 -18.72
C ALA A 553 -17.44 27.66 -18.49
N ALA A 554 -16.64 26.58 -18.55
CA ALA A 554 -17.11 25.20 -18.46
C ALA A 554 -17.32 24.73 -17.02
N VAL A 555 -16.76 25.43 -16.03
CA VAL A 555 -16.81 25.02 -14.62
C VAL A 555 -17.22 26.16 -13.68
N THR A 556 -17.80 25.79 -12.55
CA THR A 556 -18.00 26.64 -11.38
C THR A 556 -17.01 26.23 -10.30
N LEU A 557 -16.33 27.21 -9.70
CA LEU A 557 -15.37 26.99 -8.61
C LEU A 557 -16.00 27.36 -7.28
N ARG A 558 -15.72 26.57 -6.24
CA ARG A 558 -16.05 26.95 -4.87
C ARG A 558 -15.28 28.21 -4.49
N ALA A 559 -15.99 29.18 -3.91
CA ALA A 559 -15.34 30.37 -3.35
C ALA A 559 -14.40 29.93 -2.22
N ALA A 560 -13.16 30.43 -2.21
CA ALA A 560 -12.27 30.26 -1.07
C ALA A 560 -12.97 30.84 0.18
N HIS A 561 -12.97 30.10 1.30
CA HIS A 561 -13.42 30.66 2.57
C HIS A 561 -12.63 31.94 2.83
N ARG A 562 -13.31 33.09 2.82
CA ARG A 562 -12.77 34.30 3.41
C ARG A 562 -12.67 34.02 4.91
N GLU A 563 -11.46 34.06 5.48
CA GLU A 563 -11.37 34.21 6.93
C GLU A 563 -12.24 35.41 7.33
N PRO A 564 -13.05 35.32 8.41
CA PRO A 564 -13.70 36.50 8.93
C PRO A 564 -12.61 37.52 9.23
N ALA A 565 -12.75 38.73 8.67
CA ALA A 565 -11.83 39.83 8.95
C ALA A 565 -11.69 39.96 10.46
N LYS A 566 -10.46 39.85 10.95
CA LYS A 566 -10.13 39.97 12.38
C LYS A 566 -10.46 41.36 12.91
#